data_AF-A0A7X6XBH8-F1
#
_entry.id   AF-A0A7X6XBH8-F1
#
_cell.length_a   1.000
_cell.length_b   1.000
_cell.length_c   1.000
_cell.angle_alpha   90.00
_cell.angle_beta   90.00
_cell.angle_gamma   90.00
#
_symmetry.space_group_name_H-M   'P 1'
#
loop_
_entity.id
_entity.type
_entity.pdbx_description
1 polymer ?
#
loop_
_entity_poly.entity_id
_entity_poly.type
_entity_poly.pdbx_seq_one_letter_code
_entity_poly.pdbx_strand_id
1 'polypeptide(L)' 'MSKIVEVKAREILDSRGYPTVEVEVKTEKGFIGIASVPS' A
#
# COMPACT_ATOMS: atom_id res chain seq x y z
N MET A 1 11.21 -12.95 -12.57
CA MET A 1 9.89 -12.60 -11.98
C MET A 1 10.13 -11.67 -10.80
N SER A 2 9.12 -10.88 -10.41
CA SER A 2 9.15 -10.01 -9.22
C SER A 2 8.04 -10.47 -8.29
N LYS A 3 8.20 -11.68 -7.73
CA LYS A 3 7.19 -12.28 -6.84
C LYS A 3 6.96 -11.37 -5.64
N ILE A 4 5.70 -11.17 -5.28
CA ILE A 4 5.32 -10.45 -4.05
C ILE A 4 5.59 -11.36 -2.86
N VAL A 5 6.23 -10.82 -1.82
CA VAL A 5 6.59 -11.57 -0.60
C VAL A 5 5.93 -11.02 0.66
N GLU A 6 5.52 -9.76 0.67
CA GLU A 6 4.82 -9.15 1.79
C GLU A 6 3.85 -8.07 1.29
N VAL A 7 2.67 -8.00 1.93
CA VAL A 7 1.66 -6.95 1.72
C VAL A 7 1.19 -6.50 3.10
N LYS A 8 1.33 -5.20 3.40
CA LYS A 8 0.86 -4.58 4.65
C LYS A 8 -0.08 -3.44 4.32
N ALA A 9 -1.25 -3.43 4.95
CA ALA A 9 -2.24 -2.38 4.79
C ALA A 9 -2.44 -1.62 6.10
N ARG A 10 -2.79 -0.33 5.98
CA ARG A 10 -3.24 0.49 7.10
C ARG A 10 -4.34 1.45 6.67
N GLU A 11 -5.16 1.84 7.64
CA GLU A 11 -6.14 2.92 7.47
C GLU A 11 -5.42 4.27 7.56
N ILE A 12 -5.77 5.18 6.66
CA ILE A 12 -5.36 6.58 6.63
C ILE A 12 -6.59 7.46 6.37
N LEU A 13 -6.46 8.79 6.47
CA LEU A 13 -7.51 9.72 6.05
C LEU A 13 -7.18 10.31 4.67
N ASP A 14 -8.19 10.39 3.80
CA ASP A 14 -8.08 11.07 2.50
C ASP A 14 -8.11 12.61 2.65
N SER A 15 -8.06 13.33 1.53
CA SER A 15 -8.08 14.81 1.53
C SER A 15 -9.38 15.43 2.05
N ARG A 16 -10.47 14.66 2.19
CA ARG A 16 -11.76 15.08 2.75
C ARG A 16 -11.94 14.60 4.19
N GLY A 17 -10.97 13.89 4.76
CA GLY A 17 -11.02 13.33 6.11
C GLY A 17 -11.79 12.01 6.21
N TYR A 18 -12.06 11.33 5.10
CA TYR A 18 -12.69 10.01 5.14
C TYR A 18 -11.63 8.90 5.27
N PRO A 19 -11.89 7.84 6.04
CA PRO A 19 -11.02 6.67 6.09
C PRO A 19 -10.81 6.06 4.70
N THR A 20 -9.56 5.81 4.32
CA THR A 20 -9.16 5.06 3.12
C THR A 20 -7.98 4.14 3.43
N VAL A 21 -7.61 3.29 2.46
CA VAL A 21 -6.57 2.27 2.62
C VAL A 21 -5.27 2.71 1.93
N GLU A 22 -4.16 2.60 2.65
CA GLU A 22 -2.81 2.63 2.08
C GLU A 22 -2.17 1.24 2.20
N VAL A 23 -1.49 0.80 1.13
CA VAL A 23 -0.83 -0.51 1.06
C VAL A 23 0.64 -0.35 0.70
N GLU A 24 1.49 -1.02 1.47
CA GLU A 24 2.89 -1.30 1.15
C GLU A 24 3.03 -2.72 0.60
N VAL A 25 3.71 -2.87 -0.53
CA VAL A 25 4.00 -4.16 -1.18
C VAL A 25 5.51 -4.33 -1.32
N LYS A 26 6.03 -5.46 -0.84
CA LYS A 26 7.44 -5.85 -1.01
C LYS A 26 7.57 -7.03 -1.95
N THR A 27 8.55 -6.96 -2.85
CA THR A 27 8.89 -8.07 -3.77
C THR A 27 10.14 -8.83 -3.31
N GLU A 28 10.31 -10.05 -3.79
CA GLU A 28 11.48 -10.90 -3.52
C GLU A 28 12.80 -10.25 -3.96
N LYS A 29 12.73 -9.33 -4.94
CA LYS A 29 13.87 -8.54 -5.44
C LYS A 29 14.20 -7.32 -4.57
N GLY A 30 13.46 -7.11 -3.48
CA GLY A 30 13.67 -6.01 -2.55
C GLY A 30 12.98 -4.70 -2.94
N PHE A 31 12.26 -4.63 -4.08
CA PHE A 31 11.46 -3.45 -4.41
C PHE A 31 10.30 -3.28 -3.42
N ILE A 32 10.07 -2.03 -3.03
CA ILE A 32 8.98 -1.61 -2.14
C ILE A 32 8.14 -0.57 -2.88
N GLY A 33 6.83 -0.79 -2.94
CA GLY A 33 5.86 0.15 -3.49
C GLY A 33 4.81 0.50 -2.45
N ILE A 34 4.46 1.78 -2.36
CA ILE A 34 3.38 2.27 -1.48
C ILE A 34 2.35 2.98 -2.34
N ALA A 35 1.08 2.66 -2.13
CA ALA A 35 -0.03 3.31 -2.82
C ALA A 35 -1.22 3.50 -1.88
N SER A 36 -1.82 4.69 -1.97
CA SER A 36 -3.09 5.04 -1.31
C SER A 36 -4.22 5.00 -2.33
N VAL A 37 -5.36 4.41 -1.95
CA VAL A 37 -6.54 4.31 -2.83
C VAL A 37 -7.44 5.55 -2.66
N PRO A 38 -7.90 6.20 -3.76
CA PRO A 38 -8.86 7.29 -3.65
C PRO A 38 -10.26 6.78 -3.24
N SER A 39 -10.99 7.57 -2.46
CA SER A 39 -12.38 7.32 -2.05
C SER A 39 -13.40 8.05 -2.90
#